data_AF-A0A060CEJ6-F1
#
_entry.id   AF-A0A060CEJ6-F1
#
_cell.length_a   1.000
_cell.length_b   1.000
_cell.length_c   1.000
_cell.angle_alpha   90.00
_cell.angle_beta   90.00
_cell.angle_gamma   90.00
#
_symmetry.space_group_name_H-M   'P 1'
#
loop_
_entity.id
_entity.type
_entity.pdbx_description
1 polymer ?
#
loop_
_entity_poly.entity_id
_entity_poly.type
_entity_poly.pdbx_seq_one_letter_code
_entity_poly.pdbx_strand_id
1 'polypeptide(L)'
;MILTTTSPTPYSLPAGLPEALDRLARTPRLLVAVDFDGTLAPFTDDPLRSRALPDSHLALIALWKIPETKIALVSGRSLDSLRVVA
;
A
#
# COMPACT_ATOMS: atom_id res chain seq x y z
N MET A 1 2.60 31.07 5.07
CA MET A 1 2.89 29.63 5.26
C MET A 1 1.94 29.10 6.32
N ILE A 2 0.85 28.46 5.88
CA ILE A 2 -0.08 27.71 6.71
C ILE A 2 -0.45 26.48 5.88
N LEU A 3 0.01 25.29 6.30
CA LEU A 3 -0.41 24.01 5.73
C LEU A 3 -1.79 23.71 6.31
N THR A 4 -2.86 23.97 5.55
CA THR A 4 -4.20 23.48 5.88
C THR A 4 -4.18 21.95 5.82
N THR A 5 -4.31 21.31 6.98
CA THR A 5 -4.65 19.90 7.09
C THR A 5 -6.08 19.73 6.59
N THR A 6 -6.27 19.39 5.32
CA THR A 6 -7.57 18.95 4.82
C THR A 6 -7.87 17.62 5.50
N SER A 7 -8.79 17.61 6.47
CA SER A 7 -9.36 16.37 6.99
C SER A 7 -9.88 15.56 5.79
N PRO A 8 -9.45 14.31 5.57
CA PRO A 8 -9.98 13.53 4.46
C PRO A 8 -11.50 13.42 4.67
N THR A 9 -12.26 13.76 3.63
CA THR A 9 -13.68 13.44 3.58
C THR A 9 -13.82 11.93 3.84
N PRO A 10 -14.69 11.50 4.78
CA PRO A 10 -14.83 10.08 5.08
C PRO A 10 -15.27 9.37 3.81
N TYR A 11 -14.36 8.60 3.23
CA TYR A 11 -14.66 7.78 2.06
C TYR A 11 -15.61 6.68 2.52
N SER A 12 -16.84 6.66 1.99
CA SER A 12 -17.76 5.56 2.23
C SER A 12 -17.21 4.33 1.51
N LEU A 13 -16.93 3.27 2.26
CA LEU A 13 -16.46 2.03 1.67
C LEU A 13 -17.56 1.45 0.76
N PRO A 14 -17.20 0.87 -0.40
CA PRO A 14 -18.15 0.14 -1.21
C PRO A 14 -18.91 -0.89 -0.39
N ALA A 15 -20.22 -1.02 -0.65
CA ALA A 15 -21.03 -2.06 -0.02
C ALA A 15 -20.40 -3.45 -0.23
N GLY A 16 -20.34 -4.26 0.82
CA GLY A 16 -19.76 -5.61 0.76
C GLY A 16 -18.23 -5.67 0.91
N LEU A 17 -17.52 -4.53 0.89
CA LEU A 17 -16.07 -4.51 1.07
C LEU A 17 -15.66 -4.99 2.47
N PRO A 18 -16.27 -4.53 3.58
CA PRO A 18 -15.94 -5.03 4.91
C PRO A 18 -16.05 -6.56 4.99
N GLU A 19 -17.16 -7.14 4.51
CA GLU A 19 -17.40 -8.59 4.53
C GLU A 19 -16.42 -9.37 3.65
N ALA A 20 -16.01 -8.79 2.51
CA ALA A 20 -15.00 -9.38 1.64
C ALA A 20 -13.62 -9.40 2.30
N LEU A 21 -13.21 -8.31 2.95
CA LEU A 21 -11.95 -8.23 3.71
C LEU A 21 -11.97 -9.20 4.88
N ASP A 22 -13.10 -9.32 5.56
CA ASP A 22 -13.30 -10.24 6.67
C ASP A 22 -13.13 -11.71 6.26
N ARG A 23 -13.67 -12.06 5.08
CA ARG A 23 -13.47 -13.37 4.47
C ARG A 23 -12.02 -13.60 4.05
N LEU A 24 -11.37 -12.59 3.46
CA LEU A 24 -9.97 -12.65 3.07
C LEU A 24 -9.06 -12.88 4.29
N ALA A 25 -9.27 -12.15 5.39
CA ALA A 25 -8.49 -12.24 6.61
C ALA A 25 -8.56 -13.62 7.30
N ARG A 26 -9.61 -14.41 7.01
CA ARG A 26 -9.80 -15.77 7.54
C ARG A 26 -9.17 -16.86 6.67
N THR A 27 -8.53 -16.52 5.55
CA THR A 27 -7.84 -17.52 4.73
C THR A 27 -6.66 -18.12 5.52
N PRO A 28 -6.41 -19.44 5.42
CA PRO A 28 -5.26 -20.05 6.10
C PRO A 28 -3.90 -19.52 5.62
N ARG A 29 -3.82 -19.08 4.36
CA ARG A 29 -2.59 -18.56 3.73
C ARG A 29 -2.95 -17.40 2.81
N LEU A 30 -2.30 -16.26 3.01
CA LEU A 30 -2.59 -15.03 2.28
C LEU A 30 -1.34 -14.55 1.51
N LEU A 31 -1.51 -14.23 0.23
CA LEU A 31 -0.54 -13.47 -0.54
C LEU A 31 -1.14 -12.10 -0.87
N VAL A 32 -0.46 -11.04 -0.44
CA VAL A 32 -0.78 -9.67 -0.79
C VAL A 32 0.25 -9.19 -1.82
N ALA A 33 -0.17 -9.09 -3.08
CA ALA A 33 0.65 -8.55 -4.15
C ALA A 33 0.25 -7.09 -4.41
N VAL A 34 1.21 -6.18 -4.32
CA VAL A 34 0.98 -4.73 -4.42
C VAL A 34 1.83 -4.12 -5.52
N ASP A 35 1.22 -3.26 -6.33
CA ASP A 35 1.95 -2.35 -7.20
C ASP A 35 2.62 -1.23 -6.38
N PHE A 36 3.54 -0.49 -6.99
CA PHE A 36 4.27 0.59 -6.37
C PHE A 36 3.74 1.97 -6.74
N ASP A 37 3.92 2.41 -8.00
CA ASP A 37 3.57 3.75 -8.45
C ASP A 37 2.06 3.94 -8.53
N GLY A 38 1.54 4.99 -7.89
CA GLY A 38 0.10 5.22 -7.78
C GLY A 38 -0.62 4.32 -6.77
N THR A 39 0.08 3.37 -6.14
CA THR A 39 -0.47 2.48 -5.10
C THR A 39 0.17 2.75 -3.74
N LEU A 40 1.46 2.44 -3.58
CA LEU A 40 2.20 2.67 -2.33
C LEU A 40 2.82 4.07 -2.31
N ALA A 41 3.18 4.56 -3.49
CA ALA A 41 3.75 5.88 -3.74
C ALA A 41 2.80 6.71 -4.62
N PRO A 42 2.78 8.05 -4.52
CA PRO A 42 2.02 8.87 -5.45
C PRO A 42 2.50 8.69 -6.89
N PHE A 43 1.58 8.79 -7.85
CA PHE A 43 1.94 8.85 -9.27
C PHE A 43 2.60 10.21 -9.56
N THR A 44 3.79 10.20 -10.15
CA THR A 44 4.55 11.43 -10.46
C THR A 44 5.33 11.27 -11.76
N ASP A 45 5.51 12.39 -12.47
CA ASP A 45 6.27 12.43 -13.72
C ASP A 45 7.78 12.24 -13.53
N ASP A 46 8.31 12.44 -12.30
CA ASP A 46 9.70 12.16 -11.95
C ASP A 46 9.77 10.85 -11.15
N PRO A 47 10.20 9.73 -11.76
CA PRO A 47 10.25 8.44 -11.08
C PRO A 47 11.11 8.44 -9.81
N LEU A 48 12.13 9.29 -9.69
CA LEU A 48 12.98 9.35 -8.49
C LEU A 48 12.28 10.02 -7.30
N ARG A 49 11.18 10.72 -7.54
CA ARG A 49 10.35 11.36 -6.51
C ARG A 49 9.16 10.52 -6.07
N SER A 50 8.82 9.45 -6.81
CA SER A 50 7.77 8.52 -6.36
C SER A 50 8.31 7.67 -5.23
N ARG A 51 8.13 8.15 -4.00
CA ARG A 51 8.52 7.45 -2.77
C ARG A 51 7.28 6.89 -2.09
N ALA A 52 7.43 5.71 -1.51
CA ALA A 52 6.36 5.13 -0.70
C ALA A 52 5.92 6.10 0.39
N LEU A 53 4.61 6.24 0.58
CA LEU A 53 4.10 7.00 1.70
C LEU A 53 4.44 6.27 3.01
N PRO A 54 4.74 7.01 4.10
CA PRO A 54 5.01 6.40 5.39
C PRO A 54 3.92 5.42 5.85
N ASP A 55 2.65 5.79 5.65
CA ASP A 55 1.50 4.96 6.04
C ASP A 55 1.40 3.68 5.21
N SER A 56 1.68 3.76 3.90
CA SER A 56 1.77 2.59 3.02
C SER A 56 2.84 1.61 3.50
N HIS A 57 4.02 2.14 3.84
CA HIS A 57 5.13 1.33 4.35
C HIS A 57 4.78 0.67 5.68
N LEU A 58 4.16 1.40 6.62
CA LEU A 58 3.70 0.86 7.89
C LEU A 58 2.63 -0.23 7.71
N ALA A 59 1.71 -0.07 6.75
CA ALA A 59 0.71 -1.08 6.43
C ALA A 59 1.34 -2.38 5.92
N LEU A 60 2.36 -2.30 5.05
CA LEU A 60 3.10 -3.48 4.59
C LEU A 60 3.83 -4.17 5.74
N ILE A 61 4.47 -3.41 6.64
CA ILE A 61 5.10 -3.99 7.84
C ILE A 61 4.07 -4.71 8.71
N ALA A 62 2.87 -4.12 8.90
CA ALA A 62 1.82 -4.73 9.69
C ALA A 62 1.35 -6.06 9.09
N LEU A 63 1.12 -6.10 7.77
CA LEU A 63 0.75 -7.33 7.06
C LEU A 63 1.86 -8.38 7.11
N TRP A 64 3.12 -7.98 7.02
CA TRP A 64 4.27 -8.89 7.02
C TRP A 64 4.46 -9.61 8.36
N LYS A 65 4.00 -8.99 9.45
CA LYS A 65 4.03 -9.56 10.80
C LYS A 65 2.96 -10.62 11.04
N ILE A 66 1.98 -10.78 10.14
CA ILE A 66 0.90 -11.76 10.28
C ILE A 66 1.42 -13.14 9.86
N PRO A 67 1.27 -14.19 10.70
CA PRO A 67 1.62 -15.56 10.32
C PRO A 67 0.93 -16.00 9.03
N GLU A 68 1.62 -16.81 8.22
CA GLU A 68 1.11 -17.30 6.92
C GLU A 68 0.64 -16.21 5.93
N THR A 69 1.03 -14.95 6.16
CA THR A 69 0.82 -13.85 5.21
C THR A 69 2.14 -13.50 4.51
N LYS A 70 2.13 -13.50 3.18
CA LYS A 70 3.25 -13.11 2.34
C LYS A 70 2.92 -11.82 1.60
N ILE A 71 3.94 -11.00 1.39
CA ILE A 71 3.83 -9.76 0.62
C ILE A 71 4.76 -9.85 -0.58
N ALA A 72 4.28 -9.42 -1.74
CA ALA A 72 5.07 -9.27 -2.94
C ALA A 72 4.88 -7.85 -3.51
N LEU A 73 5.99 -7.16 -3.75
CA LEU A 73 6.01 -5.96 -4.58
C LEU A 73 6.05 -6.39 -6.05
N VAL A 74 5.04 -5.99 -6.80
CA VAL A 74 4.90 -6.25 -8.23
C VAL A 74 4.98 -4.91 -8.95
N SER A 75 6.17 -4.54 -9.40
CA SER A 75 6.42 -3.22 -9.99
C SER A 75 7.14 -3.34 -11.32
N GLY A 76 6.88 -2.39 -12.22
CA GLY A 76 7.66 -2.20 -13.45
C GLY A 76 9.05 -1.59 -13.22
N ARG A 77 9.35 -1.15 -11.99
CA ARG A 77 10.67 -0.58 -11.63
C ARG A 77 11.74 -1.65 -11.54
N SER A 78 12.98 -1.26 -11.82
CA SER A 78 14.14 -2.09 -11.49
C SER A 78 14.27 -2.27 -9.98
N LEU A 79 14.90 -3.38 -9.57
CA LEU A 79 15.13 -3.67 -8.16
C LEU A 79 16.01 -2.60 -7.48
N ASP A 80 16.99 -2.05 -8.18
CA ASP A 80 17.84 -0.98 -7.65
C ASP A 80 17.06 0.32 -7.44
N SER A 81 16.13 0.66 -8.33
CA SER A 81 15.24 1.80 -8.11
C SER A 81 14.38 1.58 -6.86
N LEU A 82 13.76 0.41 -6.72
CA LEU A 82 12.91 0.09 -5.57
C LEU A 82 13.65 0.18 -4.24
N ARG A 83 14.91 -0.30 -4.17
CA ARG A 83 15.74 -0.19 -2.95
C ARG A 83 15.96 1.26 -2.48
N VAL A 84 15.86 2.22 -3.39
CA VAL A 84 16.06 3.65 -3.09
C VAL A 84 14.77 4.34 -2.66
N VAL A 85 13.60 3.89 -3.15
CA VAL A 85 12.34 4.64 -3.02
C VAL A 85 11.22 3.96 -2.21
N ALA A 86 11.31 2.65 -1.95
CA ALA A 86 10.31 1.88 -1.20
C ALA A 86 10.40 2.01 0.33
#